data_AF-A0A226N784-F1
#
_entry.id   AF-A0A226N784-F1
#
_cell.length_a   1.000
_cell.length_b   1.000
_cell.length_c   1.000
_cell.angle_alpha   90.00
_cell.angle_beta   90.00
_cell.angle_gamma   90.00
#
_symmetry.space_group_name_H-M   'P 1'
#
loop_
_entity.id
_entity.type
_entity.pdbx_description
1 polymer ?
#
loop_
_entity_poly.entity_id
_entity_poly.type
_entity_poly.pdbx_seq_one_letter_code
_entity_poly.pdbx_strand_id
1 'polypeptide(L)'
;VFFFFYFAARNTSVVLAYCKNYRYEKSSQSRPVSANWTVAGVSHAFFLDSLIPDKYVYIILCHFPQNVLELTVCDEDTITPDDQLLTVHFDVAKVRPGEKVRLSFELNPENQEELEVEFLLDNIPGVSEKIVTNGVLVCDANGREMDVNSHLSVPLNSLDMGKKRTVVRGASYEVSMKEEDSCKNLDLRLGFDLCEKEKDFICKRKKVVAAALKNVLQLEEDLQEDEVPMVAVMTTAGGVRSMTAMFGSLLALQELGVLDCISYISGLSATTWTMAKLYEDANWSQKDLRGPIDDIRNHVIKSKLQCFSTDHLKYYEKKLSERKLEGHKLSFTDLWGLFIDSMLNDEENTHKLSDQQLAVNQGQNPLPIYLSLNVRDKFSTLDFKEWVEFTPYEVGTLKYGAFVRSEDFGSEFFMGHLMKKIPESRICFLEGTWSNIFSQSFMDIVYLSGQSEDFWHRWTRDTERDIEEHPALPSRPHEQTTCLSLPKGYLSNALRKMMTGRPAVSYYHNFIKGLQLHNKYLENEHFCMWKGKGTWF
;
A
#
# COMPACT_ATOMS: atom_id res chain seq x y z
N VAL A 1 20.27 -17.86 -32.54
CA VAL A 1 21.13 -18.34 -31.42
C VAL A 1 21.60 -17.13 -30.64
N PHE A 2 20.82 -16.68 -29.66
CA PHE A 2 21.20 -15.57 -28.79
C PHE A 2 21.60 -16.16 -27.43
N PHE A 3 22.87 -15.96 -27.06
CA PHE A 3 23.39 -16.23 -25.73
C PHE A 3 23.02 -15.06 -24.82
N PHE A 4 22.16 -15.29 -23.83
CA PHE A 4 22.04 -14.40 -22.68
C PHE A 4 22.68 -15.08 -21.48
N PHE A 5 23.79 -14.51 -21.04
CA PHE A 5 24.44 -14.83 -19.79
C PHE A 5 23.65 -14.14 -18.65
N TYR A 6 23.57 -14.76 -17.47
CA TYR A 6 23.58 -14.06 -16.17
C TYR A 6 23.93 -15.06 -15.07
N PHE A 7 24.76 -14.63 -14.13
CA PHE A 7 25.37 -15.48 -13.12
C PHE A 7 24.33 -15.85 -12.06
N ALA A 8 24.10 -17.15 -11.91
CA ALA A 8 23.28 -17.72 -10.85
C ALA A 8 24.16 -18.22 -9.69
N ALA A 9 23.61 -18.13 -8.49
CA ALA A 9 24.22 -18.49 -7.23
C ALA A 9 24.05 -19.99 -6.87
N ARG A 10 24.83 -20.48 -5.90
CA ARG A 10 24.63 -21.78 -5.23
C ARG A 10 23.28 -21.77 -4.53
N ASN A 11 22.54 -22.86 -4.74
CA ASN A 11 21.12 -23.04 -4.43
C ASN A 11 20.18 -22.10 -5.23
N THR A 12 20.62 -21.69 -6.42
CA THR A 12 19.78 -21.14 -7.47
C THR A 12 19.65 -22.20 -8.55
N SER A 13 18.43 -22.55 -8.95
CA SER A 13 18.17 -23.49 -10.03
C SER A 13 17.60 -22.73 -11.21
N VAL A 14 18.12 -22.95 -12.40
CA VAL A 14 17.64 -22.32 -13.63
C VAL A 14 16.52 -23.15 -14.20
N VAL A 15 15.35 -22.56 -14.40
CA VAL A 15 14.26 -23.18 -15.16
C VAL A 15 14.44 -22.79 -16.63
N LEU A 16 14.81 -23.77 -17.42
CA LEU A 16 14.72 -23.74 -18.86
C LEU A 16 13.28 -24.12 -19.24
N ALA A 17 12.54 -23.20 -19.84
CA ALA A 17 11.20 -23.46 -20.38
C ALA A 17 11.26 -23.46 -21.91
N TYR A 18 10.69 -24.49 -22.51
CA TYR A 18 10.72 -24.75 -23.94
C TYR A 18 9.29 -24.92 -24.46
N CYS A 19 8.83 -23.97 -25.27
CA CYS A 19 7.57 -24.13 -25.99
C CYS A 19 7.84 -25.01 -27.22
N LYS A 20 7.23 -26.19 -27.26
CA LYS A 20 7.54 -27.19 -28.30
C LYS A 20 6.57 -27.14 -29.47
N ASN A 21 5.28 -26.93 -29.18
CA ASN A 21 4.20 -26.85 -30.15
C ASN A 21 3.05 -26.01 -29.57
N TYR A 22 2.46 -25.16 -30.40
CA TYR A 22 1.17 -24.50 -30.14
C TYR A 22 0.25 -24.86 -31.31
N ARG A 23 -0.92 -25.45 -31.04
CA ARG A 23 -1.89 -25.82 -32.07
C ARG A 23 -3.20 -25.08 -31.80
N TYR A 24 -3.48 -24.08 -32.63
CA TYR A 24 -4.73 -23.30 -32.64
C TYR A 24 -5.36 -23.42 -34.03
N GLU A 25 -6.58 -23.94 -34.13
CA GLU A 25 -7.33 -24.02 -35.39
C GLU A 25 -8.56 -23.10 -35.33
N LYS A 26 -8.45 -21.89 -35.92
CA LYS A 26 -9.63 -21.22 -36.50
C LYS A 26 -9.31 -20.25 -37.64
N SER A 27 -9.96 -20.51 -38.77
CA SER A 27 -10.20 -19.69 -39.98
C SER A 27 -9.22 -18.54 -40.31
N SER A 28 -8.24 -18.85 -41.16
CA SER A 28 -7.74 -18.07 -42.32
C SER A 28 -7.37 -16.58 -42.24
N GLN A 29 -7.45 -15.85 -41.11
CA GLN A 29 -7.05 -14.42 -41.07
C GLN A 29 -6.46 -13.88 -39.74
N SER A 30 -5.89 -14.68 -38.84
CA SER A 30 -5.20 -14.15 -37.65
C SER A 30 -3.66 -14.20 -37.75
N ARG A 31 -3.02 -13.19 -37.15
CA ARG A 31 -1.60 -12.82 -37.18
C ARG A 31 -0.89 -13.32 -35.88
N PRO A 32 0.42 -13.10 -35.65
CA PRO A 32 1.20 -13.91 -34.70
C PRO A 32 0.71 -13.79 -33.26
N VAL A 33 0.89 -14.87 -32.52
CA VAL A 33 0.47 -15.02 -31.13
C VAL A 33 1.56 -14.44 -30.22
N SER A 34 1.24 -13.60 -29.25
CA SER A 34 2.24 -13.12 -28.28
C SER A 34 2.17 -13.92 -26.97
N ALA A 35 3.34 -14.23 -26.40
CA ALA A 35 3.48 -14.87 -25.10
C ALA A 35 4.12 -13.89 -24.11
N ASN A 36 3.39 -13.54 -23.05
CA ASN A 36 3.91 -12.75 -21.94
C ASN A 36 4.34 -13.67 -20.80
N TRP A 37 5.56 -13.45 -20.31
CA TRP A 37 6.20 -14.28 -19.29
C TRP A 37 6.48 -13.43 -18.05
N THR A 38 5.97 -13.86 -16.89
CA THR A 38 6.23 -13.18 -15.61
C THR A 38 6.77 -14.16 -14.58
N VAL A 39 7.95 -13.86 -14.02
CA VAL A 39 8.55 -14.55 -12.87
C VAL A 39 8.97 -13.48 -11.86
N ALA A 40 8.55 -13.63 -10.60
CA ALA A 40 8.90 -12.70 -9.51
C ALA A 40 8.62 -11.20 -9.81
N GLY A 41 7.56 -10.90 -10.57
CA GLY A 41 7.12 -9.53 -10.87
C GLY A 41 7.88 -8.81 -11.99
N VAL A 42 8.73 -9.51 -12.75
CA VAL A 42 9.38 -8.99 -13.97
C VAL A 42 8.70 -9.60 -15.19
N SER A 43 8.01 -8.77 -15.99
CA SER A 43 7.32 -9.20 -17.21
C SER A 43 8.16 -8.95 -18.46
N HIS A 44 8.24 -9.93 -19.35
CA HIS A 44 8.79 -9.76 -20.71
C HIS A 44 7.77 -10.25 -21.75
N ALA A 45 7.57 -9.46 -22.80
CA ALA A 45 6.65 -9.73 -23.90
C ALA A 45 7.38 -10.19 -25.16
N PHE A 46 6.92 -11.25 -25.83
CA PHE A 46 7.53 -11.77 -27.05
C PHE A 46 6.53 -12.35 -28.06
N PHE A 47 6.96 -12.43 -29.32
CA PHE A 47 6.21 -13.01 -30.44
C PHE A 47 6.47 -14.52 -30.55
N LEU A 48 5.41 -15.32 -30.68
CA LEU A 48 5.45 -16.71 -31.12
C LEU A 48 5.22 -16.73 -32.64
N ASP A 49 6.29 -16.93 -33.40
CA ASP A 49 6.14 -17.20 -34.84
C ASP A 49 5.91 -18.71 -35.03
N SER A 50 4.78 -19.07 -35.64
CA SER A 50 4.15 -20.40 -35.67
C SER A 50 4.99 -21.58 -36.24
N LEU A 51 6.27 -21.40 -36.54
CA LEU A 51 7.12 -22.38 -37.23
C LEU A 51 8.54 -22.55 -36.66
N ILE A 52 8.90 -21.91 -35.54
CA ILE A 52 10.24 -22.09 -34.93
C ILE A 52 10.11 -22.38 -33.42
N PRO A 53 10.71 -23.46 -32.89
CA PRO A 53 10.73 -23.70 -31.46
C PRO A 53 11.70 -22.74 -30.75
N ASP A 54 11.15 -21.78 -30.02
CA ASP A 54 11.92 -20.84 -29.22
C ASP A 54 12.29 -21.43 -27.84
N LYS A 55 13.58 -21.31 -27.49
CA LYS A 55 14.15 -21.76 -26.20
C LYS A 55 14.33 -20.58 -25.27
N TYR A 56 13.78 -20.65 -24.06
CA TYR A 56 13.93 -19.62 -23.04
C TYR A 56 14.63 -20.16 -21.79
N VAL A 57 15.50 -19.34 -21.21
CA VAL A 57 16.30 -19.67 -20.03
C VAL A 57 15.95 -18.67 -18.92
N TYR A 58 15.39 -19.15 -17.81
CA TYR A 58 15.06 -18.35 -16.64
C TYR A 58 15.91 -18.78 -15.45
N ILE A 59 16.56 -17.83 -14.79
CA ILE A 59 17.27 -18.12 -13.54
C ILE A 59 16.27 -18.02 -12.39
N ILE A 60 16.06 -19.11 -11.65
CA ILE A 60 15.10 -19.15 -10.56
C ILE A 60 15.83 -19.31 -9.22
N LEU A 61 15.60 -18.38 -8.31
CA LEU A 61 16.15 -18.44 -6.97
C LEU A 61 15.35 -19.48 -6.15
N CYS A 62 15.97 -20.62 -5.79
CA CYS A 62 15.24 -21.74 -5.15
C CYS A 62 14.86 -21.53 -3.70
N HIS A 63 15.36 -20.47 -3.08
CA HIS A 63 14.92 -20.06 -1.74
C HIS A 63 13.56 -19.34 -1.75
N PHE A 64 13.02 -19.05 -2.94
CA PHE A 64 11.74 -18.39 -3.12
C PHE A 64 10.63 -19.41 -3.55
N PRO A 65 9.46 -19.42 -2.89
CA PRO A 65 8.34 -20.38 -3.01
C PRO A 65 7.62 -20.33 -4.34
N GLN A 66 7.40 -19.11 -4.84
CA GLN A 66 6.36 -18.87 -5.83
C GLN A 66 6.96 -18.20 -7.03
N ASN A 67 7.72 -19.03 -7.70
CA ASN A 67 7.97 -18.84 -9.11
C ASN A 67 6.75 -19.42 -9.82
N VAL A 68 5.63 -18.69 -9.74
CA VAL A 68 4.48 -18.94 -10.59
C VAL A 68 4.85 -18.35 -11.93
N LEU A 69 5.01 -19.22 -12.91
CA LEU A 69 5.18 -18.83 -14.27
C LEU A 69 3.81 -18.48 -14.85
N GLU A 70 3.61 -17.21 -15.17
CA GLU A 70 2.45 -16.77 -15.96
C GLU A 70 2.78 -16.95 -17.45
N LEU A 71 1.96 -17.73 -18.15
CA LEU A 71 2.01 -17.96 -19.59
C LEU A 71 0.73 -17.39 -20.20
N THR A 72 0.82 -16.20 -20.77
CA THR A 72 -0.34 -15.52 -21.36
C THR A 72 -0.26 -15.54 -22.88
N VAL A 73 -1.30 -16.03 -23.56
CA VAL A 73 -1.44 -16.05 -25.02
C VAL A 73 -2.41 -14.94 -25.42
N CYS A 74 -2.01 -14.07 -26.34
CA CYS A 74 -2.86 -13.01 -26.86
C CYS A 74 -3.07 -13.12 -28.38
N ASP A 75 -4.23 -12.65 -28.86
CA ASP A 75 -4.49 -12.35 -30.27
C ASP A 75 -4.03 -10.92 -30.55
N GLU A 76 -3.16 -10.75 -31.54
CA GLU A 76 -2.61 -9.44 -31.87
C GLU A 76 -3.61 -8.64 -32.70
N ASP A 77 -4.08 -7.53 -32.14
CA ASP A 77 -5.00 -6.62 -32.81
C ASP A 77 -4.29 -5.32 -33.20
N THR A 78 -4.40 -4.94 -34.47
CA THR A 78 -3.74 -3.71 -34.97
C THR A 78 -4.45 -2.41 -34.57
N ILE A 79 -5.67 -2.49 -34.01
CA ILE A 79 -6.55 -1.35 -33.74
C ILE A 79 -6.98 -1.28 -32.27
N THR A 80 -7.12 -2.44 -31.63
CA THR A 80 -7.51 -2.63 -30.23
C THR A 80 -6.33 -3.19 -29.43
N PRO A 81 -6.28 -2.98 -28.09
CA PRO A 81 -5.31 -3.68 -27.25
C PRO A 81 -5.44 -5.20 -27.46
N ASP A 82 -4.31 -5.91 -27.60
CA ASP A 82 -4.28 -7.36 -27.84
C ASP A 82 -5.27 -8.10 -26.94
N ASP A 83 -6.16 -8.86 -27.56
CA ASP A 83 -7.16 -9.64 -26.84
C ASP A 83 -6.46 -10.80 -26.13
N GLN A 84 -6.49 -10.78 -24.80
CA GLN A 84 -5.92 -11.84 -23.99
C GLN A 84 -6.76 -13.11 -24.13
N LEU A 85 -6.25 -14.07 -24.92
CA LEU A 85 -6.95 -15.32 -25.21
C LEU A 85 -6.91 -16.27 -24.02
N LEU A 86 -5.75 -16.41 -23.35
CA LEU A 86 -5.61 -17.25 -22.17
C LEU A 86 -4.44 -16.87 -21.26
N THR A 87 -4.50 -17.35 -20.01
CA THR A 87 -3.36 -17.32 -19.09
C THR A 87 -3.26 -18.62 -18.30
N VAL A 88 -2.11 -19.29 -18.38
CA VAL A 88 -1.76 -20.42 -17.52
C VAL A 88 -0.83 -19.95 -16.41
N HIS A 89 -1.19 -20.24 -15.17
CA HIS A 89 -0.33 -20.03 -14.00
C HIS A 89 0.29 -21.36 -13.59
N PHE A 90 1.58 -21.54 -13.86
CA PHE A 90 2.31 -22.77 -13.57
C PHE A 90 3.27 -22.59 -12.39
N ASP A 91 3.01 -23.31 -11.30
CA ASP A 91 3.93 -23.36 -10.15
C ASP A 91 5.16 -24.21 -10.50
N VAL A 92 6.31 -23.54 -10.62
CA VAL A 92 7.55 -24.20 -11.02
C VAL A 92 8.13 -25.08 -9.92
N ALA A 93 7.65 -24.98 -8.67
CA ALA A 93 8.02 -25.93 -7.61
C ALA A 93 7.65 -27.39 -7.94
N LYS A 94 6.77 -27.60 -8.94
CA LYS A 94 6.39 -28.93 -9.46
C LYS A 94 7.49 -29.59 -10.29
N VAL A 95 8.50 -28.85 -10.75
CA VAL A 95 9.60 -29.37 -11.58
C VAL A 95 10.79 -29.73 -10.70
N ARG A 96 11.28 -30.98 -10.79
CA ARG A 96 12.45 -31.43 -10.01
C ARG A 96 13.75 -31.08 -10.73
N PRO A 97 14.83 -30.71 -10.00
CA PRO A 97 16.14 -30.48 -10.61
C PRO A 97 16.64 -31.71 -11.38
N GLY A 98 17.15 -31.49 -12.59
CA GLY A 98 17.66 -32.50 -13.52
C GLY A 98 16.58 -33.26 -14.31
N GLU A 99 15.29 -33.06 -14.00
CA GLU A 99 14.18 -33.73 -14.68
C GLU A 99 13.61 -32.84 -15.80
N LYS A 100 13.35 -33.44 -16.96
CA LYS A 100 12.57 -32.80 -18.03
C LYS A 100 11.10 -33.14 -17.84
N VAL A 101 10.28 -32.13 -17.60
CA VAL A 101 8.84 -32.27 -17.39
C VAL A 101 8.11 -31.66 -18.57
N ARG A 102 7.31 -32.45 -19.29
CA ARG A 102 6.51 -31.99 -20.43
C ARG A 102 5.04 -31.93 -19.99
N LEU A 103 4.42 -30.77 -20.16
CA LEU A 103 3.02 -30.54 -19.80
C LEU A 103 2.26 -30.07 -21.05
N SER A 104 1.08 -30.64 -21.24
CA SER A 104 0.08 -30.11 -22.17
C SER A 104 -1.00 -29.44 -21.34
N PHE A 105 -1.31 -28.20 -21.64
CA PHE A 105 -2.41 -27.45 -21.05
C PHE A 105 -3.56 -27.44 -22.05
N GLU A 106 -4.63 -28.15 -21.73
CA GLU A 106 -5.85 -28.17 -22.54
C GLU A 106 -6.56 -26.82 -22.39
N LEU A 107 -6.63 -26.06 -23.48
CA LEU A 107 -7.11 -24.68 -23.51
C LEU A 107 -8.60 -24.62 -23.80
N ASN A 108 -9.06 -25.44 -24.76
CA ASN A 108 -10.46 -25.59 -25.10
C ASN A 108 -10.79 -27.04 -25.51
N PRO A 109 -11.60 -27.78 -24.72
CA PRO A 109 -11.97 -29.17 -25.02
C PRO A 109 -12.80 -29.33 -26.30
N GLU A 110 -13.55 -28.29 -26.70
CA GLU A 110 -14.44 -28.36 -27.88
C GLU A 110 -13.69 -28.15 -29.21
N ASN A 111 -12.58 -27.41 -29.19
CA ASN A 111 -11.77 -27.08 -30.38
C ASN A 111 -10.43 -27.83 -30.45
N GLN A 112 -10.12 -28.71 -29.49
CA GLN A 112 -8.83 -29.41 -29.38
C GLN A 112 -7.61 -28.46 -29.33
N GLU A 113 -7.77 -27.31 -28.68
CA GLU A 113 -6.68 -26.34 -28.50
C GLU A 113 -5.81 -26.75 -27.31
N GLU A 114 -4.51 -26.98 -27.56
CA GLU A 114 -3.55 -27.40 -26.54
C GLU A 114 -2.26 -26.57 -26.62
N LEU A 115 -1.75 -26.17 -25.45
CA LEU A 115 -0.44 -25.53 -25.29
C LEU A 115 0.54 -26.53 -24.67
N GLU A 116 1.61 -26.87 -25.40
CA GLU A 116 2.59 -27.84 -24.95
C GLU A 116 3.94 -27.20 -24.58
N VAL A 117 4.31 -27.34 -23.29
CA VAL A 117 5.52 -26.74 -22.71
C VAL A 117 6.38 -27.80 -22.04
N GLU A 118 7.68 -27.79 -22.30
CA GLU A 118 8.69 -28.63 -21.64
C GLU A 118 9.53 -27.76 -20.68
N PHE A 119 9.65 -28.19 -19.44
CA PHE A 119 10.42 -27.54 -18.38
C PHE A 119 11.63 -28.39 -18.02
N LEU A 120 12.78 -27.76 -17.79
CA LEU A 120 13.99 -28.39 -17.26
C LEU A 120 14.56 -27.48 -16.17
N LEU A 121 14.74 -28.02 -14.97
CA LEU A 121 15.36 -27.29 -13.86
C LEU A 121 16.82 -27.73 -13.71
N ASP A 122 17.81 -26.83 -13.81
CA ASP A 122 19.24 -27.18 -13.72
C ASP A 122 19.97 -26.38 -12.63
N ASN A 123 20.98 -26.96 -11.98
CA ASN A 123 21.68 -26.35 -10.84
C ASN A 123 22.93 -25.59 -11.29
N ILE A 124 23.13 -24.35 -10.81
CA ILE A 124 24.37 -23.61 -11.05
C ILE A 124 25.26 -23.57 -9.79
N PRO A 125 26.51 -24.06 -9.84
CA PRO A 125 27.43 -24.01 -8.71
C PRO A 125 28.23 -22.69 -8.68
N GLY A 126 28.13 -21.85 -7.65
CA GLY A 126 29.18 -20.84 -7.40
C GLY A 126 29.01 -19.70 -6.37
N VAL A 127 27.83 -19.16 -6.08
CA VAL A 127 27.71 -17.89 -5.30
C VAL A 127 26.73 -17.99 -4.13
N SER A 128 27.02 -17.51 -2.92
CA SER A 128 26.05 -17.53 -1.81
C SER A 128 25.35 -16.18 -1.71
N GLU A 129 24.03 -16.13 -1.92
CA GLU A 129 23.24 -14.92 -1.65
C GLU A 129 22.93 -14.82 -0.16
N LYS A 130 23.08 -13.61 0.40
CA LYS A 130 22.65 -13.32 1.77
C LYS A 130 21.16 -12.99 1.71
N ILE A 131 20.35 -13.84 2.33
CA ILE A 131 18.89 -13.69 2.34
C ILE A 131 18.46 -13.26 3.75
N VAL A 132 17.57 -12.26 3.81
CA VAL A 132 16.89 -11.87 5.05
C VAL A 132 15.44 -12.35 4.99
N THR A 133 14.98 -13.07 6.01
CA THR A 133 13.61 -13.62 6.05
C THR A 133 13.08 -13.75 7.48
N ASN A 134 11.75 -13.60 7.64
CA ASN A 134 11.01 -13.97 8.86
C ASN A 134 10.26 -15.32 8.71
N GLY A 135 10.62 -16.13 7.71
CA GLY A 135 9.93 -17.38 7.38
C GLY A 135 8.67 -17.23 6.52
N VAL A 136 8.25 -15.99 6.23
CA VAL A 136 7.09 -15.67 5.36
C VAL A 136 7.47 -14.77 4.20
N LEU A 137 8.22 -13.70 4.45
CA LEU A 137 8.76 -12.81 3.43
C LEU A 137 10.27 -12.99 3.30
N VAL A 138 10.77 -12.74 2.09
CA VAL A 138 12.17 -12.92 1.70
C VAL A 138 12.65 -11.69 0.95
N CYS A 139 13.85 -11.25 1.32
CA CYS A 139 14.60 -10.19 0.66
C CYS A 139 15.96 -10.70 0.21
N ASP A 140 16.35 -10.41 -1.03
CA ASP A 140 17.74 -10.53 -1.49
C ASP A 140 18.52 -9.32 -0.96
N ALA A 141 19.61 -9.54 -0.23
CA ALA A 141 20.38 -8.46 0.37
C ALA A 141 21.33 -7.74 -0.61
N ASN A 142 21.37 -8.15 -1.88
CA ASN A 142 22.21 -7.54 -2.92
C ASN A 142 21.48 -6.39 -3.64
N GLY A 143 21.43 -5.21 -3.01
CA GLY A 143 20.92 -4.00 -3.64
C GLY A 143 21.86 -3.52 -4.76
N ARG A 144 21.35 -3.36 -5.98
CA ARG A 144 22.08 -2.74 -7.09
C ARG A 144 21.41 -1.42 -7.48
N GLU A 145 22.14 -0.32 -7.35
CA GLU A 145 21.68 1.00 -7.76
C GLU A 145 22.21 1.31 -9.18
N MET A 146 21.32 1.69 -10.09
CA MET A 146 21.67 2.11 -11.45
C MET A 146 20.97 3.43 -11.76
N ASP A 147 21.76 4.46 -12.08
CA ASP A 147 21.28 5.72 -12.63
C ASP A 147 21.67 5.74 -14.11
N VAL A 148 20.69 5.70 -15.02
CA VAL A 148 20.95 5.63 -16.47
C VAL A 148 20.11 6.68 -17.19
N ASN A 149 20.80 7.70 -17.71
CA ASN A 149 20.26 8.56 -18.76
C ASN A 149 20.79 8.08 -20.12
N SER A 150 19.89 7.60 -20.98
CA SER A 150 20.04 7.14 -22.38
C SER A 150 20.17 5.62 -22.65
N HIS A 151 19.79 5.23 -23.87
CA HIS A 151 19.72 3.85 -24.38
C HIS A 151 21.10 3.18 -24.55
N LEU A 152 21.78 2.89 -23.45
CA LEU A 152 23.02 2.09 -23.42
C LEU A 152 22.74 0.72 -22.80
N SER A 153 22.77 -0.35 -23.61
CA SER A 153 22.64 -1.72 -23.12
C SER A 153 24.01 -2.29 -22.73
N VAL A 154 24.33 -2.28 -21.43
CA VAL A 154 25.54 -2.93 -20.91
C VAL A 154 25.16 -4.30 -20.35
N PRO A 155 25.67 -5.42 -20.91
CA PRO A 155 25.45 -6.74 -20.33
C PRO A 155 26.19 -6.80 -19.00
N LEU A 156 25.42 -6.76 -17.92
CA LEU A 156 25.93 -6.73 -16.55
C LEU A 156 26.75 -7.98 -16.17
N ASN A 157 26.69 -9.06 -16.96
CA ASN A 157 27.52 -10.27 -16.83
C ASN A 157 29.00 -10.05 -17.10
N SER A 158 29.31 -8.99 -17.84
CA SER A 158 30.68 -8.74 -18.27
C SER A 158 31.49 -7.99 -17.21
N LEU A 159 30.88 -7.61 -16.09
CA LEU A 159 31.48 -6.79 -15.04
C LEU A 159 31.86 -7.70 -13.85
N ASP A 160 33.16 -7.93 -13.66
CA ASP A 160 33.67 -8.58 -12.45
C ASP A 160 33.33 -7.72 -11.20
N MET A 161 32.96 -8.39 -10.11
CA MET A 161 32.75 -7.81 -8.77
C MET A 161 33.85 -6.79 -8.45
N GLY A 162 33.47 -5.55 -8.12
CA GLY A 162 34.40 -4.50 -7.69
C GLY A 162 35.26 -3.81 -8.77
N LYS A 163 35.04 -4.04 -10.08
CA LYS A 163 35.82 -3.34 -11.14
C LYS A 163 35.03 -2.19 -11.81
N LYS A 164 35.59 -0.98 -11.78
CA LYS A 164 35.14 0.15 -12.62
C LYS A 164 35.35 -0.17 -14.10
N ARG A 165 34.36 0.09 -14.95
CA ARG A 165 34.51 0.03 -16.42
C ARG A 165 34.06 1.33 -17.07
N THR A 166 34.88 1.83 -17.98
CA THR A 166 34.56 2.93 -18.88
C THR A 166 34.01 2.36 -20.18
N VAL A 167 32.78 2.73 -20.56
CA VAL A 167 32.20 2.35 -21.86
C VAL A 167 32.43 3.50 -22.85
N VAL A 168 33.12 3.24 -23.96
CA VAL A 168 33.47 4.28 -24.95
C VAL A 168 32.68 4.06 -26.25
N ARG A 169 31.81 5.02 -26.61
CA ARG A 169 31.36 5.19 -28.00
C ARG A 169 30.98 6.65 -28.27
N GLY A 170 31.76 7.35 -29.09
CA GLY A 170 31.40 8.64 -29.73
C GLY A 170 31.30 9.88 -28.85
N ALA A 171 30.95 9.74 -27.57
CA ALA A 171 31.04 10.75 -26.52
C ALA A 171 31.41 10.01 -25.22
N SER A 172 32.41 10.51 -24.49
CA SER A 172 32.90 9.88 -23.27
C SER A 172 31.91 10.11 -22.12
N TYR A 173 31.18 9.07 -21.73
CA TYR A 173 30.43 9.06 -20.47
C TYR A 173 31.19 8.21 -19.46
N GLU A 174 31.49 8.77 -18.29
CA GLU A 174 32.06 8.01 -17.18
C GLU A 174 30.93 7.44 -16.34
N VAL A 175 30.71 6.13 -16.46
CA VAL A 175 29.75 5.39 -15.62
C VAL A 175 30.56 4.66 -14.54
N SER A 176 30.49 5.12 -13.30
CA SER A 176 31.13 4.45 -12.17
C SER A 176 30.10 3.67 -11.35
N MET A 177 30.17 2.34 -11.41
CA MET A 177 29.39 1.46 -10.53
C MET A 177 30.23 1.14 -9.30
N LYS A 178 29.70 1.43 -8.10
CA LYS A 178 30.31 1.06 -6.82
C LYS A 178 29.35 0.12 -6.11
N GLU A 179 29.77 -1.13 -5.97
CA GLU A 179 29.07 -2.09 -5.12
C GLU A 179 29.40 -1.75 -3.67
N GLU A 180 28.42 -1.25 -2.93
CA GLU A 180 28.49 -1.25 -1.47
C GLU A 180 27.89 -2.56 -0.98
N ASP A 181 28.54 -3.19 -0.02
CA ASP A 181 28.04 -4.38 0.69
C ASP A 181 26.75 -3.92 1.42
N SER A 182 25.61 -3.95 0.71
CA SER A 182 24.31 -3.41 1.15
C SER A 182 23.65 -4.29 2.20
N CYS A 183 24.43 -5.09 2.91
CA CYS A 183 24.11 -5.69 4.20
C CYS A 183 23.86 -4.62 5.29
N LYS A 184 23.46 -3.39 4.90
CA LYS A 184 22.79 -2.42 5.75
C LYS A 184 21.49 -3.08 6.23
N ASN A 185 21.20 -2.90 7.52
CA ASN A 185 19.92 -3.32 8.09
C ASN A 185 18.77 -2.84 7.18
N LEU A 186 17.79 -3.71 6.91
CA LEU A 186 16.60 -3.32 6.15
C LEU A 186 15.96 -2.09 6.81
N ASP A 187 15.43 -1.17 6.00
CA ASP A 187 14.67 -0.01 6.52
C ASP A 187 13.28 -0.43 7.01
N LEU A 188 12.83 -1.64 6.64
CA LEU A 188 11.64 -2.30 7.18
C LEU A 188 11.99 -3.46 8.10
N ARG A 189 11.19 -3.62 9.16
CA ARG A 189 11.30 -4.71 10.13
C ARG A 189 10.54 -5.93 9.61
N LEU A 190 11.23 -7.08 9.61
CA LEU A 190 10.64 -8.39 9.37
C LEU A 190 10.63 -9.18 10.70
N GLY A 191 9.44 -9.48 11.21
CA GLY A 191 9.25 -10.28 12.43
C GLY A 191 7.80 -10.31 12.90
N PHE A 192 7.42 -11.37 13.61
CA PHE A 192 6.09 -11.55 14.20
C PHE A 192 6.01 -11.12 15.67
N ASP A 193 7.16 -10.91 16.31
CA ASP A 193 7.23 -10.35 17.66
C ASP A 193 7.02 -8.84 17.66
N LEU A 194 6.71 -8.30 18.84
CA LEU A 194 6.64 -6.86 19.10
C LEU A 194 7.98 -6.18 18.82
N CYS A 195 7.92 -4.92 18.36
CA CYS A 195 9.13 -4.12 18.22
C CYS A 195 9.74 -3.76 19.58
N GLU A 196 11.05 -3.45 19.60
CA GLU A 196 11.76 -3.11 20.84
C GLU A 196 11.18 -1.88 21.56
N LYS A 197 10.66 -0.90 20.80
CA LYS A 197 9.99 0.27 21.39
C LYS A 197 8.72 -0.10 22.14
N GLU A 198 7.95 -1.07 21.62
CA GLU A 198 6.74 -1.53 22.28
C GLU A 198 7.06 -2.40 23.51
N LYS A 199 8.10 -3.24 23.45
CA LYS A 199 8.57 -3.99 24.63
C LYS A 199 9.00 -3.04 25.76
N ASP A 200 9.75 -1.99 25.44
CA ASP A 200 10.13 -0.94 26.40
C ASP A 200 8.90 -0.21 26.97
N PHE A 201 7.93 0.11 26.11
CA PHE A 201 6.63 0.65 26.55
C PHE A 201 5.94 -0.27 27.55
N ILE A 202 5.84 -1.57 27.28
CA ILE A 202 5.18 -2.53 28.17
C ILE A 202 5.85 -2.55 29.54
N CYS A 203 7.19 -2.62 29.59
CA CYS A 203 7.92 -2.62 30.86
C CYS A 203 7.66 -1.34 31.69
N LYS A 204 7.49 -0.19 31.03
CA LYS A 204 7.13 1.08 31.70
C LYS A 204 5.67 1.08 32.13
N ARG A 205 4.76 0.73 31.22
CA ARG A 205 3.30 0.75 31.45
C ARG A 205 2.90 -0.23 32.55
N LYS A 206 3.51 -1.42 32.61
CA LYS A 206 3.24 -2.40 33.68
C LYS A 206 3.46 -1.83 35.08
N LYS A 207 4.40 -0.91 35.28
CA LYS A 207 4.61 -0.24 36.58
C LYS A 207 3.43 0.65 36.95
N VAL A 208 2.88 1.37 35.97
CA VAL A 208 1.67 2.21 36.16
C VAL A 208 0.46 1.33 36.44
N VAL A 209 0.29 0.26 35.65
CA VAL A 209 -0.82 -0.69 35.80
C VAL A 209 -0.77 -1.42 37.15
N ALA A 210 0.42 -1.86 37.59
CA ALA A 210 0.60 -2.50 38.90
C ALA A 210 0.14 -1.59 40.05
N ALA A 211 0.60 -0.33 40.03
CA ALA A 211 0.22 0.66 41.04
C ALA A 211 -1.29 0.94 41.03
N ALA A 212 -1.88 1.09 39.84
CA ALA A 212 -3.31 1.33 39.68
C ALA A 212 -4.15 0.13 40.16
N LEU A 213 -3.78 -1.10 39.77
CA LEU A 213 -4.49 -2.32 40.18
C LEU A 213 -4.44 -2.54 41.69
N LYS A 214 -3.28 -2.30 42.32
CA LYS A 214 -3.15 -2.35 43.78
C LYS A 214 -4.17 -1.43 44.46
N ASN A 215 -4.28 -0.20 43.97
CA ASN A 215 -5.22 0.79 44.52
C ASN A 215 -6.69 0.42 44.24
N VAL A 216 -7.01 -0.02 43.03
CA VAL A 216 -8.40 -0.37 42.63
C VAL A 216 -8.89 -1.61 43.36
N LEU A 217 -8.06 -2.66 43.44
CA LEU A 217 -8.42 -3.94 44.05
C LEU A 217 -8.10 -4.01 45.55
N GLN A 218 -7.48 -2.97 46.12
CA GLN A 218 -7.07 -2.91 47.52
C GLN A 218 -6.16 -4.09 47.92
N LEU A 219 -5.15 -4.36 47.09
CA LEU A 219 -4.21 -5.46 47.32
C LEU A 219 -3.26 -5.14 48.48
N GLU A 220 -2.96 -6.15 49.31
CA GLU A 220 -2.03 -5.99 50.45
C GLU A 220 -0.57 -5.83 49.98
N GLU A 221 -0.16 -6.62 48.99
CA GLU A 221 1.21 -6.65 48.45
C GLU A 221 1.32 -5.93 47.10
N ASP A 222 2.54 -5.53 46.73
CA ASP A 222 2.84 -4.99 45.40
C ASP A 222 2.92 -6.13 44.36
N LEU A 223 2.29 -5.94 43.21
CA LEU A 223 2.32 -6.91 42.10
C LEU A 223 3.72 -6.99 41.48
N GLN A 224 4.19 -8.21 41.24
CA GLN A 224 5.38 -8.48 40.42
C GLN A 224 5.07 -8.32 38.92
N GLU A 225 6.10 -8.11 38.10
CA GLU A 225 5.93 -7.78 36.66
C GLU A 225 5.17 -8.87 35.86
N ASP A 226 5.33 -10.14 36.23
CA ASP A 226 4.66 -11.29 35.64
C ASP A 226 3.21 -11.47 36.12
N GLU A 227 2.85 -10.85 37.24
CA GLU A 227 1.49 -10.86 37.79
C GLU A 227 0.60 -9.74 37.21
N VAL A 228 1.21 -8.72 36.60
CA VAL A 228 0.47 -7.59 36.00
C VAL A 228 -0.27 -8.04 34.73
N PRO A 229 -1.61 -8.04 34.70
CA PRO A 229 -2.38 -8.44 33.53
C PRO A 229 -2.33 -7.38 32.43
N MET A 230 -2.28 -7.82 31.18
CA MET A 230 -2.44 -6.94 30.02
C MET A 230 -3.91 -6.68 29.77
N VAL A 231 -4.36 -5.46 30.07
CA VAL A 231 -5.75 -5.02 29.85
C VAL A 231 -5.82 -4.15 28.60
N ALA A 232 -6.77 -4.44 27.72
CA ALA A 232 -7.01 -3.67 26.52
C ALA A 232 -8.43 -3.13 26.47
N VAL A 233 -8.59 -1.88 26.03
CA VAL A 233 -9.89 -1.34 25.61
C VAL A 233 -10.02 -1.50 24.10
N MET A 234 -11.13 -2.10 23.68
CA MET A 234 -11.47 -2.26 22.27
C MET A 234 -12.75 -1.52 21.96
N THR A 235 -12.74 -0.74 20.89
CA THR A 235 -13.88 0.09 20.50
C THR A 235 -14.43 -0.33 19.14
N THR A 236 -15.70 0.01 18.89
CA THR A 236 -16.41 -0.28 17.64
C THR A 236 -16.71 0.99 16.86
N ALA A 237 -16.76 0.89 15.53
CA ALA A 237 -17.16 1.99 14.64
C ALA A 237 -18.59 2.51 14.89
N GLY A 238 -18.82 3.76 14.52
CA GLY A 238 -20.16 4.35 14.53
C GLY A 238 -20.20 5.86 14.32
N GLY A 239 -19.26 6.45 13.57
CA GLY A 239 -19.22 7.90 13.33
C GLY A 239 -19.09 8.73 14.61
N VAL A 240 -19.64 9.94 14.60
CA VAL A 240 -19.65 10.83 15.78
C VAL A 240 -20.26 10.16 17.01
N ARG A 241 -21.25 9.27 16.85
CA ARG A 241 -21.84 8.52 17.98
C ARG A 241 -20.79 7.67 18.70
N SER A 242 -19.97 6.92 17.97
CA SER A 242 -18.90 6.11 18.58
C SER A 242 -17.81 6.98 19.20
N MET A 243 -17.50 8.12 18.59
CA MET A 243 -16.53 9.09 19.12
C MET A 243 -17.02 9.64 20.48
N THR A 244 -18.26 10.14 20.55
CA THR A 244 -18.85 10.64 21.80
C THR A 244 -18.97 9.57 22.86
N ALA A 245 -19.39 8.35 22.49
CA ALA A 245 -19.48 7.22 23.42
C ALA A 245 -18.10 6.82 23.98
N MET A 246 -17.05 6.86 23.17
CA MET A 246 -15.68 6.58 23.61
C MET A 246 -15.19 7.60 24.62
N PHE A 247 -15.40 8.90 24.37
CA PHE A 247 -15.08 9.95 25.34
C PHE A 247 -15.77 9.74 26.69
N GLY A 248 -17.08 9.47 26.69
CA GLY A 248 -17.83 9.20 27.92
C GLY A 248 -17.36 7.93 28.64
N SER A 249 -17.00 6.88 27.88
CA SER A 249 -16.46 5.64 28.44
C SER A 249 -15.09 5.86 29.10
N LEU A 250 -14.21 6.63 28.45
CA LEU A 250 -12.89 6.96 29.00
C LEU A 250 -13.00 7.84 30.25
N LEU A 251 -13.92 8.81 30.26
CA LEU A 251 -14.21 9.60 31.46
C LEU A 251 -14.67 8.72 32.62
N ALA A 252 -15.60 7.79 32.38
CA ALA A 252 -16.04 6.86 33.42
C ALA A 252 -14.89 5.98 33.93
N LEU A 253 -14.02 5.49 33.04
CA LEU A 253 -12.83 4.72 33.44
C LEU A 253 -11.86 5.57 34.27
N GLN A 254 -11.72 6.86 33.96
CA GLN A 254 -10.90 7.79 34.75
C GLN A 254 -11.50 8.03 36.15
N GLU A 255 -12.81 8.30 36.22
CA GLU A 255 -13.52 8.54 37.50
C GLU A 255 -13.50 7.32 38.42
N LEU A 256 -13.51 6.11 37.85
CA LEU A 256 -13.39 4.85 38.58
C LEU A 256 -11.93 4.51 38.96
N GLY A 257 -10.94 5.30 38.52
CA GLY A 257 -9.52 5.03 38.77
C GLY A 257 -8.95 3.82 38.01
N VAL A 258 -9.70 3.28 37.04
CA VAL A 258 -9.31 2.09 36.28
C VAL A 258 -8.63 2.41 34.94
N LEU A 259 -8.63 3.69 34.52
CA LEU A 259 -7.98 4.11 33.27
C LEU A 259 -6.48 3.75 33.24
N ASP A 260 -5.80 3.90 34.39
CA ASP A 260 -4.39 3.56 34.53
C ASP A 260 -4.10 2.05 34.53
N CYS A 261 -5.13 1.22 34.70
CA CYS A 261 -5.00 -0.24 34.58
C CYS A 261 -4.91 -0.69 33.10
N ILE A 262 -5.21 0.17 32.13
CA ILE A 262 -5.26 -0.19 30.71
C ILE A 262 -3.88 -0.11 30.08
N SER A 263 -3.45 -1.17 29.38
CA SER A 263 -2.19 -1.21 28.65
C SER A 263 -2.33 -0.77 27.19
N TYR A 264 -3.42 -1.19 26.52
CA TYR A 264 -3.67 -0.90 25.11
C TYR A 264 -5.05 -0.29 24.90
N ILE A 265 -5.17 0.58 23.91
CA ILE A 265 -6.45 1.06 23.41
C ILE A 265 -6.51 0.92 21.89
N SER A 266 -7.48 0.17 21.40
CA SER A 266 -7.66 -0.08 19.98
C SER A 266 -8.90 0.62 19.43
N GLY A 267 -8.72 1.25 18.27
CA GLY A 267 -9.76 2.02 17.60
C GLY A 267 -9.83 1.76 16.12
N LEU A 268 -11.06 1.91 15.60
CA LEU A 268 -11.37 1.74 14.18
C LEU A 268 -12.46 2.74 13.80
N SER A 269 -12.36 3.30 12.60
CA SER A 269 -13.28 4.35 12.14
C SER A 269 -13.31 5.54 13.11
N ALA A 270 -14.45 6.19 13.33
CA ALA A 270 -14.52 7.45 14.08
C ALA A 270 -14.04 7.41 15.55
N THR A 271 -13.80 6.24 16.17
CA THR A 271 -13.13 6.18 17.48
C THR A 271 -11.65 6.55 17.37
N THR A 272 -11.05 6.42 16.18
CA THR A 272 -9.72 6.94 15.90
C THR A 272 -9.65 8.46 16.02
N TRP A 273 -10.77 9.19 15.83
CA TRP A 273 -10.80 10.64 16.01
C TRP A 273 -10.67 11.03 17.49
N THR A 274 -11.36 10.31 18.38
CA THR A 274 -11.17 10.45 19.83
C THR A 274 -9.72 10.17 20.22
N MET A 275 -9.15 9.09 19.71
CA MET A 275 -7.76 8.73 19.99
C MET A 275 -6.79 9.77 19.42
N ALA A 276 -6.90 10.16 18.15
CA ALA A 276 -6.05 11.18 17.56
C ALA A 276 -6.08 12.47 18.37
N LYS A 277 -7.28 12.92 18.78
CA LYS A 277 -7.46 14.14 19.57
C LYS A 277 -6.85 14.06 20.96
N LEU A 278 -7.07 12.96 21.69
CA LEU A 278 -6.52 12.79 23.04
C LEU A 278 -5.00 12.70 23.04
N TYR A 279 -4.42 12.01 22.06
CA TYR A 279 -2.97 11.78 21.99
C TYR A 279 -2.17 12.97 21.44
N GLU A 280 -2.82 14.10 21.13
CA GLU A 280 -2.16 15.40 20.98
C GLU A 280 -1.51 15.86 22.30
N ASP A 281 -2.06 15.44 23.44
CA ASP A 281 -1.55 15.75 24.77
C ASP A 281 -0.80 14.57 25.37
N ALA A 282 0.50 14.76 25.62
CA ALA A 282 1.37 13.73 26.16
C ALA A 282 0.93 13.17 27.53
N ASN A 283 0.06 13.87 28.26
CA ASN A 283 -0.42 13.46 29.59
C ASN A 283 -1.95 13.40 29.66
N TRP A 284 -2.64 13.17 28.55
CA TRP A 284 -4.10 13.26 28.47
C TRP A 284 -4.83 12.41 29.53
N SER A 285 -4.39 11.19 29.80
CA SER A 285 -5.07 10.30 30.77
C SER A 285 -4.93 10.75 32.22
N GLN A 286 -3.92 11.59 32.49
CA GLN A 286 -3.59 12.13 33.81
C GLN A 286 -4.25 13.50 34.06
N LYS A 287 -4.96 14.05 33.07
CA LYS A 287 -5.69 15.32 33.13
C LYS A 287 -7.19 15.05 33.14
N ASP A 288 -7.97 15.98 33.69
CA ASP A 288 -9.44 15.86 33.68
C ASP A 288 -9.96 15.80 32.24
N LEU A 289 -10.56 14.66 31.87
CA LEU A 289 -11.12 14.41 30.54
C LEU A 289 -12.31 15.32 30.20
N ARG A 290 -12.93 15.98 31.20
CA ARG A 290 -14.05 16.91 30.95
C ARG A 290 -13.65 18.09 30.07
N GLY A 291 -12.40 18.56 30.14
CA GLY A 291 -11.89 19.62 29.27
C GLY A 291 -11.94 19.24 27.80
N PRO A 292 -11.20 18.21 27.35
CA PRO A 292 -11.28 17.68 25.98
C PRO A 292 -12.70 17.32 25.53
N ILE A 293 -13.55 16.86 26.45
CA ILE A 293 -14.96 16.54 26.16
C ILE A 293 -15.78 17.80 25.87
N ASP A 294 -15.63 18.86 26.66
CA ASP A 294 -16.33 20.11 26.39
C ASP A 294 -15.84 20.77 25.10
N ASP A 295 -14.52 20.70 24.83
CA ASP A 295 -13.93 21.18 23.58
C ASP A 295 -14.51 20.44 22.37
N ILE A 296 -14.50 19.11 22.36
CA ILE A 296 -15.04 18.34 21.23
C ILE A 296 -16.55 18.50 21.09
N ARG A 297 -17.28 18.66 22.21
CA ARG A 297 -18.71 18.93 22.21
C ARG A 297 -19.02 20.22 21.46
N ASN A 298 -18.27 21.29 21.71
CA ASN A 298 -18.42 22.57 21.03
C ASN A 298 -18.18 22.44 19.51
N HIS A 299 -17.16 21.69 19.11
CA HIS A 299 -16.90 21.41 17.70
C HIS A 299 -18.03 20.60 17.06
N VAL A 300 -18.53 19.54 17.71
CA VAL A 300 -19.60 18.68 17.19
C VAL A 300 -20.91 19.44 16.98
N ILE A 301 -21.33 20.31 17.91
CA ILE A 301 -22.60 21.06 17.81
C ILE A 301 -22.55 22.24 16.84
N LYS A 302 -21.36 22.76 16.51
CA LYS A 302 -21.18 23.89 15.59
C LYS A 302 -21.76 23.58 14.20
N SER A 303 -22.33 24.57 13.51
CA SER A 303 -22.77 24.37 12.13
C SER A 303 -21.58 24.04 11.22
N LYS A 304 -21.73 23.01 10.39
CA LYS A 304 -20.68 22.56 9.45
C LYS A 304 -20.77 23.22 8.07
N LEU A 305 -21.73 24.14 7.86
CA LEU A 305 -21.87 24.88 6.60
C LEU A 305 -20.62 25.71 6.28
N GLN A 306 -19.92 26.21 7.31
CA GLN A 306 -18.68 26.96 7.13
C GLN A 306 -17.54 26.12 6.52
N CYS A 307 -17.51 24.81 6.77
CA CYS A 307 -16.53 23.89 6.18
C CYS A 307 -16.66 23.79 4.64
N PHE A 308 -17.78 24.29 4.09
CA PHE A 308 -18.04 24.38 2.64
C PHE A 308 -17.93 25.82 2.10
N SER A 309 -17.44 26.77 2.90
CA SER A 309 -17.21 28.14 2.44
C SER A 309 -16.15 28.19 1.34
N THR A 310 -16.21 29.19 0.46
CA THR A 310 -15.22 29.35 -0.63
C THR A 310 -13.76 29.37 -0.12
N ASP A 311 -13.52 29.91 1.08
CA ASP A 311 -12.19 29.97 1.68
C ASP A 311 -11.70 28.60 2.14
N HIS A 312 -12.56 27.79 2.78
CA HIS A 312 -12.21 26.40 3.15
C HIS A 312 -11.94 25.54 1.91
N LEU A 313 -12.71 25.74 0.84
CA LEU A 313 -12.52 24.98 -0.38
C LEU A 313 -11.19 25.30 -1.07
N LYS A 314 -10.80 26.58 -1.10
CA LYS A 314 -9.46 27.00 -1.54
C LYS A 314 -8.37 26.43 -0.64
N TYR A 315 -8.61 26.37 0.67
CA TYR A 315 -7.70 25.73 1.62
C TYR A 315 -7.51 24.24 1.31
N TYR A 316 -8.60 23.49 1.08
CA TYR A 316 -8.51 22.07 0.73
C TYR A 316 -7.74 21.85 -0.57
N GLU A 317 -8.01 22.64 -1.61
CA GLU A 317 -7.26 22.59 -2.87
C GLU A 317 -5.77 22.86 -2.67
N LYS A 318 -5.43 23.88 -1.89
CA LYS A 318 -4.04 24.19 -1.57
C LYS A 318 -3.36 22.99 -0.89
N LYS A 319 -3.99 22.42 0.14
CA LYS A 319 -3.43 21.27 0.88
C LYS A 319 -3.31 20.00 0.04
N LEU A 320 -4.30 19.72 -0.81
CA LEU A 320 -4.22 18.59 -1.74
C LEU A 320 -3.14 18.80 -2.81
N SER A 321 -2.93 20.04 -3.27
CA SER A 321 -1.82 20.38 -4.19
C SER A 321 -0.47 20.14 -3.54
N GLU A 322 -0.26 20.67 -2.33
CA GLU A 322 0.96 20.50 -1.54
C GLU A 322 1.26 19.01 -1.33
N ARG A 323 0.28 18.25 -0.86
CA ARG A 323 0.38 16.80 -0.64
C ARG A 323 0.79 16.03 -1.91
N LYS A 324 0.25 16.42 -3.07
CA LYS A 324 0.63 15.82 -4.35
C LYS A 324 2.06 16.16 -4.77
N LEU A 325 2.50 17.41 -4.54
CA LEU A 325 3.85 17.86 -4.83
C LEU A 325 4.89 17.15 -3.94
N GLU A 326 4.53 16.85 -2.69
CA GLU A 326 5.35 16.04 -1.77
C GLU A 326 5.52 14.58 -2.25
N GLY A 327 4.68 14.12 -3.18
CA GLY A 327 4.77 12.79 -3.79
C GLY A 327 3.70 11.81 -3.31
N HIS A 328 2.75 12.24 -2.47
CA HIS A 328 1.67 11.36 -2.05
C HIS A 328 0.69 11.05 -3.19
N LYS A 329 0.13 9.84 -3.17
CA LYS A 329 -1.00 9.47 -4.03
C LYS A 329 -2.27 10.09 -3.45
N LEU A 330 -2.98 10.88 -4.26
CA LEU A 330 -4.25 11.47 -3.86
C LEU A 330 -5.42 10.49 -4.04
N SER A 331 -6.36 10.59 -3.12
CA SER A 331 -7.58 9.79 -3.00
C SER A 331 -8.69 10.62 -2.38
N PHE A 332 -9.95 10.21 -2.55
CA PHE A 332 -11.07 10.98 -2.00
C PHE A 332 -11.03 11.04 -0.47
N THR A 333 -10.41 10.05 0.16
CA THR A 333 -10.19 10.02 1.60
C THR A 333 -9.26 11.13 2.09
N ASP A 334 -8.41 11.71 1.24
CA ASP A 334 -7.59 12.86 1.61
C ASP A 334 -8.44 14.12 1.81
N LEU A 335 -9.43 14.35 0.93
CA LEU A 335 -10.40 15.44 1.10
C LEU A 335 -11.27 15.21 2.33
N TRP A 336 -11.71 13.96 2.55
CA TRP A 336 -12.45 13.59 3.75
C TRP A 336 -11.64 13.83 5.04
N GLY A 337 -10.36 13.49 5.06
CA GLY A 337 -9.46 13.77 6.17
C GLY A 337 -9.34 15.27 6.50
N LEU A 338 -9.20 16.11 5.47
CA LEU A 338 -9.18 17.58 5.64
C LEU A 338 -10.52 18.12 6.15
N PHE A 339 -11.63 17.53 5.72
CA PHE A 339 -12.95 17.87 6.24
C PHE A 339 -13.10 17.48 7.72
N ILE A 340 -12.65 16.28 8.12
CA ILE A 340 -12.63 15.85 9.52
C ILE A 340 -11.81 16.85 10.36
N ASP A 341 -10.63 17.23 9.88
CA ASP A 341 -9.79 18.21 10.56
C ASP A 341 -10.51 19.55 10.77
N SER A 342 -11.12 20.09 9.71
CA SER A 342 -11.91 21.34 9.79
C SER A 342 -13.21 21.20 10.59
N MET A 343 -13.69 19.96 10.77
CA MET A 343 -14.87 19.66 11.57
C MET A 343 -14.55 19.62 13.08
N LEU A 344 -13.35 19.15 13.44
CA LEU A 344 -12.93 18.85 14.80
C LEU A 344 -11.91 19.83 15.39
N ASN A 345 -11.32 20.69 14.56
CA ASN A 345 -10.34 21.70 14.96
C ASN A 345 -10.69 23.06 14.30
N ASP A 346 -10.49 24.16 15.04
CA ASP A 346 -10.64 25.52 14.49
C ASP A 346 -9.42 25.96 13.64
N GLU A 347 -8.25 25.39 13.91
CA GLU A 347 -7.00 25.66 13.20
C GLU A 347 -6.42 24.38 12.57
N GLU A 348 -5.48 24.55 11.64
CA GLU A 348 -4.79 23.43 11.00
C GLU A 348 -4.05 22.56 12.03
N ASN A 349 -4.47 21.31 12.16
CA ASN A 349 -3.78 20.35 13.01
C ASN A 349 -2.57 19.74 12.28
N THR A 350 -1.37 20.05 12.76
CA THR A 350 -0.11 19.58 12.16
C THR A 350 0.43 18.29 12.78
N HIS A 351 -0.25 17.72 13.79
CA HIS A 351 0.19 16.50 14.45
C HIS A 351 0.23 15.30 13.51
N LYS A 352 1.14 14.37 13.82
CA LYS A 352 1.39 13.14 13.09
C LYS A 352 1.26 11.93 14.01
N LEU A 353 1.31 10.74 13.43
CA LEU A 353 1.24 9.50 14.21
C LEU A 353 2.51 9.32 15.06
N SER A 354 3.69 9.65 14.51
CA SER A 354 4.96 9.56 15.24
C SER A 354 5.04 10.51 16.45
N ASP A 355 4.36 11.67 16.40
CA ASP A 355 4.32 12.63 17.51
C ASP A 355 3.69 12.04 18.78
N GLN A 356 2.78 11.08 18.61
CA GLN A 356 2.14 10.38 19.73
C GLN A 356 3.10 9.52 20.55
N GLN A 357 4.33 9.27 20.07
CA GLN A 357 5.37 8.62 20.87
C GLN A 357 5.62 9.39 22.19
N LEU A 358 5.45 10.73 22.19
CA LEU A 358 5.56 11.55 23.39
C LEU A 358 4.51 11.19 24.45
N ALA A 359 3.32 10.74 24.04
CA ALA A 359 2.25 10.33 24.93
C ALA A 359 2.43 8.94 25.53
N VAL A 360 3.39 8.14 25.05
CA VAL A 360 3.59 6.76 25.51
C VAL A 360 5.01 6.47 25.98
N ASN A 361 5.96 7.39 25.79
CA ASN A 361 7.38 7.16 26.10
C ASN A 361 7.71 6.88 27.58
N GLN A 362 6.83 7.23 28.53
CA GLN A 362 6.94 6.91 29.96
C GLN A 362 5.90 5.87 30.41
N GLY A 363 5.12 5.28 29.49
CA GLY A 363 3.99 4.42 29.84
C GLY A 363 2.85 5.15 30.56
N GLN A 364 2.78 6.48 30.44
CA GLN A 364 1.82 7.32 31.15
C GLN A 364 0.40 7.23 30.58
N ASN A 365 0.26 6.92 29.28
CA ASN A 365 -1.02 6.60 28.65
C ASN A 365 -0.97 5.14 28.11
N PRO A 366 -2.13 4.50 27.85
CA PRO A 366 -2.18 3.27 27.07
C PRO A 366 -1.53 3.43 25.68
N LEU A 367 -1.08 2.35 25.05
CA LEU A 367 -0.61 2.43 23.66
C LEU A 367 -1.81 2.47 22.69
N PRO A 368 -1.91 3.46 21.79
CA PRO A 368 -2.98 3.52 20.82
C PRO A 368 -2.66 2.61 19.62
N ILE A 369 -3.64 1.78 19.26
CA ILE A 369 -3.60 0.91 18.08
C ILE A 369 -4.74 1.30 17.14
N TYR A 370 -4.40 1.75 15.95
CA TYR A 370 -5.36 2.07 14.90
C TYR A 370 -5.35 1.00 13.83
N LEU A 371 -6.52 0.66 13.29
CA LEU A 371 -6.67 -0.45 12.34
C LEU A 371 -7.22 0.02 10.99
N SER A 372 -6.72 -0.57 9.91
CA SER A 372 -7.31 -0.49 8.58
C SER A 372 -7.26 -1.85 7.87
N LEU A 373 -7.90 -1.92 6.70
CA LEU A 373 -7.87 -3.09 5.84
C LEU A 373 -7.20 -2.73 4.51
N ASN A 374 -6.15 -3.48 4.15
CA ASN A 374 -5.62 -3.51 2.81
C ASN A 374 -6.54 -4.39 1.92
N VAL A 375 -6.87 -3.87 0.74
CA VAL A 375 -7.83 -4.48 -0.21
C VAL A 375 -7.23 -4.50 -1.61
N ARG A 376 -7.78 -5.32 -2.51
CA ARG A 376 -7.36 -5.41 -3.91
C ARG A 376 -8.48 -4.94 -4.84
N ASP A 377 -8.13 -4.23 -5.91
CA ASP A 377 -9.11 -3.59 -6.81
C ASP A 377 -10.09 -4.58 -7.47
N LYS A 378 -9.71 -5.85 -7.66
CA LYS A 378 -10.54 -6.87 -8.32
C LYS A 378 -11.28 -7.82 -7.36
N PHE A 379 -11.15 -7.63 -6.05
CA PHE A 379 -11.72 -8.54 -5.06
C PHE A 379 -12.68 -7.81 -4.13
N SER A 380 -13.75 -8.48 -3.71
CA SER A 380 -14.59 -7.99 -2.61
C SER A 380 -13.78 -7.99 -1.31
N THR A 381 -14.11 -7.10 -0.38
CA THR A 381 -13.54 -7.12 0.99
C THR A 381 -13.93 -8.38 1.77
N LEU A 382 -14.95 -9.11 1.30
CA LEU A 382 -15.29 -10.44 1.80
C LEU A 382 -14.30 -11.51 1.31
N ASP A 383 -13.78 -11.35 0.09
CA ASP A 383 -12.91 -12.32 -0.58
C ASP A 383 -11.44 -12.09 -0.22
N PHE A 384 -11.00 -10.82 -0.20
CA PHE A 384 -9.64 -10.43 0.14
C PHE A 384 -9.61 -9.22 1.07
N LYS A 385 -8.97 -9.40 2.23
CA LYS A 385 -8.65 -8.34 3.17
C LYS A 385 -7.46 -8.72 4.02
N GLU A 386 -6.63 -7.74 4.35
CA GLU A 386 -5.46 -7.92 5.21
C GLU A 386 -5.43 -6.79 6.22
N TRP A 387 -5.28 -7.12 7.51
CA TRP A 387 -5.20 -6.13 8.56
C TRP A 387 -3.88 -5.36 8.48
N VAL A 388 -4.01 -4.04 8.48
CA VAL A 388 -2.90 -3.11 8.63
C VAL A 388 -3.06 -2.45 9.99
N GLU A 389 -2.03 -2.59 10.82
CA GLU A 389 -1.96 -2.02 12.15
C GLU A 389 -1.10 -0.75 12.11
N PHE A 390 -1.52 0.26 12.86
CA PHE A 390 -0.82 1.53 13.01
C PHE A 390 -0.65 1.82 14.50
N THR A 391 0.60 2.02 14.91
CA THR A 391 0.96 2.49 16.25
C THR A 391 1.87 3.71 16.10
N PRO A 392 2.11 4.48 17.18
CA PRO A 392 3.10 5.54 17.16
C PRO A 392 4.53 5.06 16.85
N TYR A 393 4.81 3.76 16.95
CA TYR A 393 6.14 3.19 16.72
C TYR A 393 6.31 2.63 15.32
N GLU A 394 5.34 1.84 14.86
CA GLU A 394 5.39 1.16 13.58
C GLU A 394 4.01 0.95 12.95
N VAL A 395 4.02 0.83 11.63
CA VAL A 395 2.85 0.54 10.80
C VAL A 395 3.16 -0.71 9.99
N GLY A 396 2.27 -1.70 9.98
CA GLY A 396 2.58 -2.96 9.33
C GLY A 396 1.41 -3.89 9.06
N THR A 397 1.73 -4.99 8.39
CA THR A 397 0.77 -6.02 8.00
C THR A 397 0.96 -7.26 8.87
N LEU A 398 -0.02 -7.53 9.74
CA LEU A 398 0.05 -8.61 10.74
C LEU A 398 0.28 -9.98 10.08
N LYS A 399 -0.37 -10.21 8.93
CA LYS A 399 -0.27 -11.44 8.14
C LYS A 399 1.15 -11.77 7.69
N TYR A 400 1.95 -10.74 7.38
CA TYR A 400 3.29 -10.92 6.81
C TYR A 400 4.41 -10.67 7.80
N GLY A 401 4.11 -10.16 9.00
CA GLY A 401 5.12 -9.78 9.98
C GLY A 401 6.07 -8.72 9.41
N ALA A 402 5.54 -7.76 8.67
CA ALA A 402 6.32 -6.70 8.01
C ALA A 402 5.83 -5.32 8.45
N PHE A 403 6.76 -4.53 8.98
CA PHE A 403 6.47 -3.25 9.61
C PHE A 403 7.50 -2.20 9.19
N VAL A 404 7.07 -0.95 9.06
CA VAL A 404 7.92 0.23 8.89
C VAL A 404 7.69 1.19 10.03
N ARG A 405 8.64 2.10 10.28
CA ARG A 405 8.42 3.19 11.24
C ARG A 405 7.21 4.01 10.80
N SER A 406 6.43 4.52 11.76
CA SER A 406 5.24 5.34 11.47
C SER A 406 5.56 6.53 10.55
N GLU A 407 6.71 7.15 10.74
CA GLU A 407 7.17 8.31 9.96
C GLU A 407 7.55 7.99 8.50
N ASP A 408 7.80 6.71 8.17
CA ASP A 408 8.13 6.29 6.81
C ASP A 408 6.91 5.71 6.07
N PHE A 409 5.76 5.53 6.74
CA PHE A 409 4.56 5.04 6.10
C PHE A 409 4.08 5.98 4.98
N GLY A 410 3.87 5.41 3.79
CA GLY A 410 3.52 6.15 2.58
C GLY A 410 4.72 6.52 1.70
N SER A 411 5.95 6.32 2.17
CA SER A 411 7.18 6.44 1.36
C SER A 411 7.34 5.29 0.36
N GLU A 412 8.24 5.45 -0.61
CA GLU A 412 8.50 4.41 -1.61
C GLU A 412 9.55 3.42 -1.09
N PHE A 413 9.21 2.13 -1.08
CA PHE A 413 10.12 1.05 -0.75
C PHE A 413 10.29 0.09 -1.92
N PHE A 414 11.42 -0.60 -1.94
CA PHE A 414 11.67 -1.74 -2.81
C PHE A 414 12.61 -2.71 -2.12
N MET A 415 12.25 -3.99 -2.07
CA MET A 415 13.08 -5.06 -1.50
C MET A 415 13.64 -4.69 -0.12
N GLY A 416 12.78 -4.34 0.85
CA GLY A 416 13.30 -4.07 2.19
C GLY A 416 13.80 -2.64 2.46
N HIS A 417 14.11 -1.89 1.40
CA HIS A 417 14.83 -0.62 1.48
C HIS A 417 13.97 0.58 1.12
N LEU A 418 14.23 1.69 1.80
CA LEU A 418 13.58 2.98 1.55
C LEU A 418 14.20 3.62 0.29
N MET A 419 13.45 3.64 -0.81
CA MET A 419 13.91 4.18 -2.10
C MET A 419 13.73 5.69 -2.18
N LYS A 420 12.60 6.18 -1.69
CA LYS A 420 12.29 7.61 -1.66
C LYS A 420 11.48 7.93 -0.43
N LYS A 421 12.08 8.72 0.45
CA LYS A 421 11.39 9.26 1.63
C LYS A 421 10.39 10.32 1.20
N ILE A 422 9.13 10.12 1.59
CA ILE A 422 8.05 11.08 1.47
C ILE A 422 7.77 11.61 2.88
N PRO A 423 7.48 12.92 3.07
CA PRO A 423 7.14 13.46 4.39
C PRO A 423 6.02 12.67 5.07
N GLU A 424 6.12 12.50 6.39
CA GLU A 424 5.08 11.83 7.17
C GLU A 424 3.76 12.59 7.04
N SER A 425 2.68 11.84 6.79
CA SER A 425 1.35 12.44 6.66
C SER A 425 0.86 12.98 7.99
N ARG A 426 0.25 14.18 7.95
CA ARG A 426 -0.59 14.68 9.06
C ARG A 426 -1.63 13.62 9.44
N ILE A 427 -1.94 13.51 10.73
CA ILE A 427 -2.81 12.48 11.27
C ILE A 427 -4.22 12.51 10.66
N CYS A 428 -4.70 13.69 10.25
CA CYS A 428 -6.00 13.83 9.58
C CYS A 428 -6.13 13.01 8.29
N PHE A 429 -5.05 12.79 7.55
CA PHE A 429 -5.08 11.92 6.36
C PHE A 429 -5.19 10.44 6.74
N LEU A 430 -4.63 10.04 7.89
CA LEU A 430 -4.82 8.70 8.45
C LEU A 430 -6.23 8.54 9.02
N GLU A 431 -6.79 9.56 9.70
CA GLU A 431 -8.18 9.57 10.14
C GLU A 431 -9.16 9.44 8.97
N GLY A 432 -8.88 10.12 7.85
CA GLY A 432 -9.61 9.96 6.59
C GLY A 432 -9.56 8.52 6.07
N THR A 433 -8.43 7.84 6.21
CA THR A 433 -8.25 6.42 5.83
C THR A 433 -8.98 5.48 6.78
N TRP A 434 -8.80 5.63 8.09
CA TRP A 434 -9.41 4.77 9.11
C TRP A 434 -10.94 4.87 9.12
N SER A 435 -11.49 6.00 8.68
CA SER A 435 -12.93 6.30 8.67
C SER A 435 -13.54 6.46 7.27
N ASN A 436 -12.86 5.93 6.24
CA ASN A 436 -13.25 6.11 4.83
C ASN A 436 -14.64 5.60 4.44
N ILE A 437 -15.29 4.76 5.26
CA ILE A 437 -16.67 4.33 5.04
C ILE A 437 -17.64 5.53 4.95
N PHE A 438 -17.34 6.63 5.64
CA PHE A 438 -18.15 7.84 5.59
C PHE A 438 -17.85 8.73 4.40
N SER A 439 -16.78 8.46 3.64
CA SER A 439 -16.41 9.30 2.49
C SER A 439 -17.47 9.23 1.38
N GLN A 440 -18.13 8.07 1.22
CA GLN A 440 -19.23 7.92 0.28
C GLN A 440 -20.48 8.69 0.74
N SER A 441 -20.86 8.57 2.02
CA SER A 441 -21.98 9.36 2.57
C SER A 441 -21.68 10.86 2.55
N PHE A 442 -20.43 11.26 2.73
CA PHE A 442 -19.99 12.63 2.57
C PHE A 442 -20.15 13.11 1.13
N MET A 443 -19.76 12.31 0.12
CA MET A 443 -20.05 12.61 -1.28
C MET A 443 -21.53 12.89 -1.52
N ASP A 444 -22.40 12.03 -0.99
CA ASP A 444 -23.86 12.18 -1.12
C ASP A 444 -24.36 13.47 -0.46
N ILE A 445 -23.87 13.80 0.74
CA ILE A 445 -24.24 15.03 1.46
C ILE A 445 -23.80 16.27 0.67
N VAL A 446 -22.58 16.28 0.17
CA VAL A 446 -22.07 17.41 -0.61
C VAL A 446 -22.84 17.55 -1.93
N TYR A 447 -23.27 16.44 -2.55
CA TYR A 447 -24.17 16.44 -3.70
C TYR A 447 -25.58 16.97 -3.37
N LEU A 448 -26.14 16.63 -2.21
CA LEU A 448 -27.52 16.97 -1.81
C LEU A 448 -27.65 18.36 -1.15
N SER A 449 -26.58 18.95 -0.66
CA SER A 449 -26.58 20.19 0.14
C SER A 449 -27.00 21.49 -0.59
N GLY A 450 -27.47 21.44 -1.83
CA GLY A 450 -28.06 22.58 -2.55
C GLY A 450 -27.11 23.73 -2.93
N GLN A 451 -25.89 23.76 -2.38
CA GLN A 451 -24.74 24.54 -2.88
C GLN A 451 -23.98 23.79 -3.99
N SER A 452 -24.49 22.63 -4.40
CA SER A 452 -23.75 21.56 -5.09
C SER A 452 -23.63 21.76 -6.59
N GLU A 453 -24.58 22.41 -7.27
CA GLU A 453 -24.37 22.81 -8.66
C GLU A 453 -23.19 23.78 -8.73
N ASP A 454 -23.14 24.82 -7.90
CA ASP A 454 -22.01 25.74 -7.86
C ASP A 454 -20.73 25.09 -7.36
N PHE A 455 -20.77 24.27 -6.30
CA PHE A 455 -19.58 23.60 -5.78
C PHE A 455 -19.00 22.63 -6.81
N TRP A 456 -19.76 21.63 -7.25
CA TRP A 456 -19.24 20.61 -8.16
C TRP A 456 -18.97 21.17 -9.56
N HIS A 457 -19.83 22.02 -10.12
CA HIS A 457 -19.52 22.64 -11.41
C HIS A 457 -18.24 23.51 -11.32
N ARG A 458 -18.02 24.20 -10.20
CA ARG A 458 -16.80 24.97 -9.95
C ARG A 458 -15.56 24.13 -9.68
N TRP A 459 -15.66 22.83 -9.39
CA TRP A 459 -14.49 21.96 -9.16
C TRP A 459 -14.29 20.88 -10.23
N THR A 460 -15.32 20.56 -11.01
CA THR A 460 -15.35 19.33 -11.83
C THR A 460 -15.86 19.55 -13.25
N ARG A 461 -16.28 20.76 -13.64
CA ARG A 461 -16.56 21.13 -15.04
C ARG A 461 -15.59 22.20 -15.52
N ASP A 462 -15.31 22.25 -16.82
CA ASP A 462 -14.51 23.33 -17.39
C ASP A 462 -15.24 24.67 -17.25
N THR A 463 -14.50 25.77 -17.20
CA THR A 463 -15.13 27.10 -17.08
C THR A 463 -15.51 27.54 -18.48
N GLU A 464 -16.79 27.45 -18.81
CA GLU A 464 -17.36 27.92 -20.07
C GLU A 464 -17.71 29.41 -19.95
N ARG A 465 -17.30 30.22 -20.93
CA ARG A 465 -17.73 31.62 -21.08
C ARG A 465 -18.26 31.82 -22.49
N ASP A 466 -19.48 32.30 -22.62
CA ASP A 466 -19.98 32.72 -23.92
C ASP A 466 -19.18 33.95 -24.41
N ILE A 467 -18.65 33.89 -25.63
CA ILE A 467 -18.02 35.04 -26.29
C ILE A 467 -19.00 35.58 -27.33
N GLU A 468 -19.20 36.89 -27.34
CA GLU A 468 -19.89 37.57 -28.44
C GLU A 468 -19.03 37.56 -29.72
N GLU A 469 -19.58 37.03 -30.81
CA GLU A 469 -18.92 37.02 -32.11
C GLU A 469 -18.95 38.41 -32.75
N HIS A 470 -17.80 38.90 -33.22
CA HIS A 470 -17.69 40.19 -33.90
C HIS A 470 -17.01 40.06 -35.27
N PRO A 471 -17.68 40.43 -36.38
CA PRO A 471 -19.03 41.02 -36.46
C PRO A 471 -20.14 39.99 -36.17
N ALA A 472 -21.28 40.45 -35.66
CA ALA A 472 -22.41 39.58 -35.31
C ALA A 472 -22.98 38.87 -36.55
N LEU A 473 -22.95 37.54 -36.54
CA LEU A 473 -23.50 36.71 -37.61
C LEU A 473 -25.03 36.55 -37.45
N PRO A 474 -25.80 36.38 -38.55
CA PRO A 474 -27.25 36.27 -38.49
C PRO A 474 -27.70 34.96 -37.83
N SER A 475 -28.50 35.06 -36.76
CA SER A 475 -28.82 33.91 -35.91
C SER A 475 -29.91 32.96 -36.47
N ARG A 476 -29.71 31.65 -36.34
CA ARG A 476 -30.70 30.60 -36.70
C ARG A 476 -31.36 29.97 -35.46
N PRO A 477 -32.58 29.38 -35.56
CA PRO A 477 -33.34 28.88 -34.40
C PRO A 477 -32.74 27.70 -33.60
N HIS A 478 -31.54 27.22 -33.94
CA HIS A 478 -30.85 26.11 -33.28
C HIS A 478 -29.35 26.36 -33.11
N GLU A 479 -28.92 27.62 -33.18
CA GLU A 479 -27.50 27.97 -33.12
C GLU A 479 -27.00 27.96 -31.66
N GLN A 480 -25.93 27.21 -31.41
CA GLN A 480 -25.26 27.17 -30.11
C GLN A 480 -24.39 28.42 -29.96
N THR A 481 -24.35 29.01 -28.77
CA THR A 481 -23.47 30.15 -28.49
C THR A 481 -21.99 29.73 -28.59
N THR A 482 -21.17 30.58 -29.20
CA THR A 482 -19.73 30.36 -29.26
C THR A 482 -19.14 30.52 -27.86
N CYS A 483 -18.80 29.38 -27.26
CA CYS A 483 -18.26 29.32 -25.91
C CYS A 483 -16.74 29.13 -25.91
N LEU A 484 -16.06 29.84 -25.02
CA LEU A 484 -14.68 29.61 -24.64
C LEU A 484 -14.65 28.64 -23.48
N SER A 485 -14.17 27.42 -23.72
CA SER A 485 -13.85 26.48 -22.65
C SER A 485 -12.42 26.74 -22.18
N LEU A 486 -12.28 27.26 -20.96
CA LEU A 486 -10.98 27.33 -20.30
C LEU A 486 -10.78 26.02 -19.52
N PRO A 487 -9.83 25.15 -19.92
CA PRO A 487 -9.55 23.94 -19.17
C PRO A 487 -9.11 24.33 -17.77
N LYS A 488 -9.74 23.72 -16.76
CA LYS A 488 -9.35 24.00 -15.38
C LYS A 488 -7.94 23.49 -15.08
N GLY A 489 -7.31 24.10 -14.08
CA GLY A 489 -5.98 23.74 -13.60
C GLY A 489 -5.87 22.26 -13.18
N TYR A 490 -4.64 21.79 -13.09
CA TYR A 490 -4.28 20.39 -12.84
C TYR A 490 -5.02 19.73 -11.65
N LEU A 491 -5.38 20.50 -10.61
CA LEU A 491 -6.08 19.98 -9.44
C LEU A 491 -7.56 19.68 -9.67
N SER A 492 -8.27 20.48 -10.46
CA SER A 492 -9.68 20.17 -10.83
C SER A 492 -9.76 18.85 -11.60
N ASN A 493 -8.78 18.60 -12.48
CA ASN A 493 -8.67 17.32 -13.17
C ASN A 493 -8.30 16.16 -12.22
N ALA A 494 -7.49 16.42 -11.20
CA ALA A 494 -7.17 15.43 -10.17
C ALA A 494 -8.39 15.10 -9.29
N LEU A 495 -9.15 16.10 -8.86
CA LEU A 495 -10.40 15.93 -8.11
C LEU A 495 -11.46 15.21 -8.96
N ARG A 496 -11.61 15.60 -10.24
CA ARG A 496 -12.49 14.90 -11.17
C ARG A 496 -12.12 13.42 -11.28
N LYS A 497 -10.83 13.10 -11.47
CA LYS A 497 -10.32 11.71 -11.51
C LYS A 497 -10.57 10.96 -10.20
N MET A 498 -10.36 11.62 -9.07
CA MET A 498 -10.59 11.09 -7.72
C MET A 498 -12.06 10.70 -7.51
N MET A 499 -12.99 11.54 -7.99
CA MET A 499 -14.43 11.27 -7.89
C MET A 499 -14.93 10.21 -8.88
N THR A 500 -14.32 10.08 -10.06
CA THR A 500 -14.64 9.00 -10.99
C THR A 500 -14.06 7.64 -10.57
N GLY A 501 -13.14 7.63 -9.60
CA GLY A 501 -12.57 6.42 -9.00
C GLY A 501 -13.42 5.86 -7.87
N ARG A 502 -12.86 4.93 -7.08
CA ARG A 502 -13.51 4.42 -5.85
C ARG A 502 -13.37 5.45 -4.72
N PRO A 503 -14.43 6.15 -4.29
CA PRO A 503 -14.32 7.23 -3.31
C PRO A 503 -13.97 6.74 -1.89
N ALA A 504 -14.16 5.45 -1.61
CA ALA A 504 -13.94 4.85 -0.29
C ALA A 504 -12.57 4.15 -0.14
N VAL A 505 -11.61 4.35 -1.06
CA VAL A 505 -10.30 3.68 -1.01
C VAL A 505 -9.17 4.71 -0.98
N SER A 506 -8.26 4.52 -0.03
CA SER A 506 -7.02 5.30 0.10
C SER A 506 -5.88 4.60 -0.63
N TYR A 507 -5.01 5.36 -1.30
CA TYR A 507 -3.87 4.80 -2.02
C TYR A 507 -2.57 5.18 -1.34
N TYR A 508 -1.77 4.19 -0.95
CA TYR A 508 -0.43 4.37 -0.39
C TYR A 508 0.63 3.67 -1.25
N HIS A 509 1.89 4.03 -1.05
CA HIS A 509 3.00 3.23 -1.57
C HIS A 509 3.12 1.96 -0.72
N ASN A 510 3.25 0.81 -1.40
CA ASN A 510 3.34 -0.47 -0.73
C ASN A 510 4.76 -0.65 -0.17
N PHE A 511 4.91 -0.64 1.16
CA PHE A 511 6.23 -0.79 1.79
C PHE A 511 6.82 -2.21 1.67
N ILE A 512 6.00 -3.23 1.39
CA ILE A 512 6.48 -4.60 1.09
C ILE A 512 6.73 -4.81 -0.41
N LYS A 513 6.75 -3.75 -1.23
CA LYS A 513 6.97 -3.87 -2.68
C LYS A 513 8.32 -4.53 -2.98
N GLY A 514 8.31 -5.48 -3.90
CA GLY A 514 9.49 -6.24 -4.30
C GLY A 514 9.79 -7.43 -3.41
N LEU A 515 9.38 -7.42 -2.12
CA LEU A 515 9.52 -8.60 -1.25
C LEU A 515 8.77 -9.79 -1.84
N GLN A 516 9.37 -10.95 -1.66
CA GLN A 516 8.83 -12.20 -2.16
C GLN A 516 8.38 -13.07 -0.99
N LEU A 517 7.46 -13.99 -1.22
CA LEU A 517 7.09 -14.97 -0.19
C LEU A 517 8.26 -15.93 0.08
N HIS A 518 8.22 -16.67 1.18
CA HIS A 518 9.19 -17.72 1.55
C HIS A 518 8.68 -19.13 1.19
N ASN A 519 9.56 -20.07 0.82
CA ASN A 519 9.19 -21.39 0.28
C ASN A 519 8.14 -22.17 1.11
N LYS A 520 8.15 -21.96 2.43
CA LYS A 520 7.29 -22.61 3.42
C LYS A 520 6.35 -21.63 4.13
N TYR A 521 6.01 -20.50 3.53
CA TYR A 521 5.15 -19.49 4.17
C TYR A 521 3.77 -20.07 4.57
N LEU A 522 3.26 -21.08 3.85
CA LEU A 522 2.02 -21.79 4.17
C LEU A 522 2.14 -22.74 5.38
N GLU A 523 3.34 -23.05 5.84
CA GLU A 523 3.61 -23.80 7.07
C GLU A 523 3.76 -22.87 8.27
N ASN A 524 3.91 -21.56 8.05
CA ASN A 524 4.08 -20.59 9.12
C ASN A 524 2.75 -20.33 9.84
N GLU A 525 2.73 -20.59 11.15
CA GLU A 525 1.53 -20.48 11.98
C GLU A 525 0.95 -19.05 11.98
N HIS A 526 1.79 -18.02 12.05
CA HIS A 526 1.34 -16.63 12.05
C HIS A 526 0.69 -16.24 10.72
N PHE A 527 1.28 -16.63 9.59
CA PHE A 527 0.67 -16.39 8.28
C PHE A 527 -0.68 -17.10 8.15
N CYS A 528 -0.74 -18.36 8.58
CA CYS A 528 -1.95 -19.18 8.51
C CYS A 528 -3.08 -18.67 9.40
N MET A 529 -2.77 -18.09 10.56
CA MET A 529 -3.74 -17.46 11.46
C MET A 529 -4.53 -16.34 10.76
N TRP A 530 -3.88 -15.60 9.85
CA TRP A 530 -4.48 -14.50 9.09
C TRP A 530 -4.92 -14.88 7.67
N LYS A 531 -4.90 -16.18 7.32
CA LYS A 531 -5.27 -16.66 5.98
C LYS A 531 -6.80 -16.60 5.78
N GLY A 532 -7.25 -15.77 4.84
CA GLY A 532 -8.65 -15.75 4.42
C GLY A 532 -9.07 -17.03 3.68
N LYS A 533 -10.35 -17.39 3.76
CA LYS A 533 -10.94 -18.57 3.10
C LYS A 533 -10.81 -18.56 1.56
N GLY A 534 -10.52 -17.41 0.97
CA GLY A 534 -10.34 -17.23 -0.48
C GLY A 534 -8.96 -16.68 -0.85
N THR A 535 -7.88 -17.32 -0.39
CA THR A 535 -6.52 -17.00 -0.86
C THR A 535 -6.33 -17.49 -2.29
N TRP A 536 -6.96 -16.78 -3.23
CA TRP A 536 -6.72 -16.89 -4.66
C TRP A 536 -5.76 -15.77 -5.06
N PHE A 537 -4.77 -16.13 -5.87
CA PHE A 537 -3.67 -15.26 -6.27
C PHE A 537 -4.11 -14.11 -7.15
#